data_AF-A0A7V9FC38-F1
#
_entry.id   AF-A0A7V9FC38-F1
#
_cell.length_a   1.000
_cell.length_b   1.000
_cell.length_c   1.000
_cell.angle_alpha   90.00
_cell.angle_beta   90.00
_cell.angle_gamma   90.00
#
_symmetry.space_group_name_H-M   'P 1'
#
loop_
_entity.id
_entity.type
_entity.pdbx_description
1 polymer ?
#
loop_
_entity_poly.entity_id
_entity_poly.type
_entity_poly.pdbx_seq_one_letter_code
_entity_poly.pdbx_strand_id
1 'polypeptide(L)' 'GFKGSRKSTPYAAQVTAESAARKAMEHGMRQIEVFVKGPGAGREMAIRSLAASGMQVIAISDVTPIPHNGCRPPKRRRV' A
#
# COMPACT_ATOMS: atom_id res chain seq x y z
N GLY A 1 3.34 -2.15 -17.38
CA GLY A 1 3.33 -1.73 -15.96
C GLY A 1 3.76 -0.28 -15.83
N PHE A 2 3.27 0.42 -14.80
CA PHE A 2 3.57 1.84 -14.54
C PHE A 2 5.08 2.06 -14.28
N LYS A 3 5.68 3.12 -14.85
CA LYS A 3 7.11 3.46 -14.73
C LYS A 3 7.30 4.93 -14.35
N GLY A 4 8.46 5.27 -13.78
CA GLY A 4 8.81 6.66 -13.42
C GLY A 4 7.85 7.26 -12.40
N SER A 5 7.45 8.52 -12.57
CA SER A 5 6.49 9.22 -11.71
C SER A 5 5.07 8.63 -11.75
N ARG A 6 4.71 7.90 -12.81
CA ARG A 6 3.37 7.31 -12.94
C ARG A 6 3.12 6.19 -11.93
N LYS A 7 4.18 5.63 -11.32
CA LYS A 7 4.08 4.57 -10.28
C LYS A 7 3.50 5.06 -8.96
N SER A 8 3.62 6.35 -8.63
CA SER A 8 3.16 6.92 -7.36
C SER A 8 1.73 7.44 -7.41
N THR A 9 1.00 7.15 -8.48
CA THR A 9 -0.38 7.60 -8.65
C THR A 9 -1.37 6.67 -7.93
N PRO A 10 -2.50 7.19 -7.42
CA PRO A 10 -3.53 6.35 -6.79
C PRO A 10 -4.10 5.30 -7.76
N TYR A 11 -4.26 5.67 -9.03
CA TYR A 11 -4.75 4.75 -10.06
C TYR A 11 -3.80 3.55 -10.25
N ALA A 12 -2.49 3.78 -10.24
CA ALA A 12 -1.52 2.70 -10.30
C ALA A 12 -1.63 1.76 -9.09
N ALA A 13 -1.88 2.30 -7.90
CA ALA A 13 -2.08 1.51 -6.68
C ALA A 13 -3.33 0.63 -6.77
N GLN A 14 -4.44 1.17 -7.27
CA GLN A 14 -5.70 0.42 -7.47
C GLN A 14 -5.51 -0.77 -8.40
N VAL A 15 -5.01 -0.54 -9.62
CA VAL A 15 -4.82 -1.61 -10.62
C VAL A 15 -3.87 -2.70 -10.12
N THR A 16 -2.82 -2.30 -9.39
CA THR A 16 -1.86 -3.25 -8.82
C THR A 16 -2.48 -4.06 -7.68
N ALA A 17 -3.25 -3.42 -6.80
CA ALA A 17 -3.94 -4.07 -5.69
C ALA A 17 -5.01 -5.07 -6.18
N GLU A 18 -5.79 -4.71 -7.20
CA GLU A 18 -6.77 -5.62 -7.81
C GLU A 18 -6.10 -6.84 -8.45
N SER A 19 -4.99 -6.64 -9.18
CA SER A 19 -4.23 -7.75 -9.77
C SER A 19 -3.67 -8.69 -8.70
N ALA A 20 -3.17 -8.13 -7.58
CA ALA A 20 -2.69 -8.93 -6.45
C ALA A 20 -3.82 -9.71 -5.78
N ALA A 21 -4.97 -9.06 -5.57
CA ALA A 21 -6.16 -9.68 -5.01
C ALA A 21 -6.67 -10.86 -5.85
N ARG A 22 -6.73 -10.70 -7.17
CA ARG A 22 -7.19 -11.76 -8.08
C ARG A 22 -6.33 -13.00 -7.97
N LYS A 23 -5.01 -12.83 -8.00
CA LYS A 23 -4.05 -13.93 -7.79
C LYS A 23 -4.22 -14.56 -6.40
N ALA A 24 -4.45 -13.74 -5.37
CA ALA A 24 -4.68 -14.24 -4.03
C ALA A 24 -5.96 -15.09 -3.92
N MET A 25 -7.03 -14.67 -4.58
CA MET A 25 -8.31 -15.41 -4.64
C MET A 25 -8.19 -16.73 -5.41
N GLU A 26 -7.38 -16.80 -6.47
CA GLU A 26 -7.08 -18.06 -7.17
C GLU A 26 -6.44 -19.09 -6.23
N HIS A 27 -5.70 -18.64 -5.22
CA HIS A 27 -5.12 -19.48 -4.18
C HIS A 27 -6.06 -19.72 -2.98
N GLY A 28 -7.32 -19.29 -3.04
CA GLY A 28 -8.32 -19.51 -2.01
C GLY A 28 -8.25 -18.57 -0.80
N MET A 29 -7.49 -17.47 -0.87
CA MET A 29 -7.47 -16.47 0.20
C MET A 29 -8.79 -15.70 0.26
N ARG A 30 -9.40 -15.66 1.45
CA ARG A 30 -10.69 -14.98 1.71
C ARG A 30 -10.59 -13.83 2.71
N GLN A 31 -9.68 -13.95 3.68
CA GLN A 31 -9.49 -12.97 4.74
C GLN A 31 -8.05 -12.49 4.74
N ILE A 32 -7.85 -11.19 4.98
CA ILE A 32 -6.54 -10.55 4.97
C ILE A 32 -6.38 -9.57 6.13
N GLU A 33 -5.14 -9.47 6.61
CA GLU A 33 -4.68 -8.40 7.49
C GLU A 33 -3.78 -7.47 6.68
N VAL A 34 -4.05 -6.16 6.76
CA VAL A 34 -3.34 -5.16 5.95
C VAL A 34 -2.32 -4.44 6.79
N PHE A 35 -1.04 -4.69 6.49
CA PHE A 35 0.08 -3.96 7.08
C PHE A 35 0.50 -2.82 6.15
N VAL A 36 0.32 -1.59 6.60
CA VAL A 36 0.66 -0.39 5.83
C VAL A 36 1.99 0.17 6.30
N LYS A 37 2.87 0.53 5.37
CA LYS A 37 4.16 1.14 5.69
C LYS A 37 4.34 2.46 4.95
N GLY A 38 4.41 3.54 5.72
CA GLY A 38 4.72 4.88 5.25
C GLY A 38 3.50 5.68 4.77
N PRO A 39 3.61 7.02 4.81
CA PRO A 39 2.63 7.91 4.18
C PRO A 39 2.85 7.95 2.67
N GLY A 40 1.80 7.75 1.88
CA GLY A 40 1.89 7.80 0.42
C GLY A 40 0.51 7.93 -0.25
N ALA A 41 0.48 8.52 -1.44
CA ALA A 41 -0.76 8.81 -2.18
C ALA A 41 -1.59 7.55 -2.53
N GLY A 42 -0.95 6.38 -2.59
CA GLY A 42 -1.62 5.11 -2.89
C GLY A 42 -2.17 4.36 -1.68
N ARG A 43 -1.94 4.85 -0.44
CA ARG A 43 -2.24 4.13 0.80
C ARG A 43 -3.71 3.72 0.90
N GLU A 44 -4.62 4.69 0.89
CA GLU A 44 -6.05 4.41 1.03
C GLU A 44 -6.62 3.71 -0.19
N MET A 45 -6.15 4.10 -1.39
CA MET A 45 -6.66 3.54 -2.64
C MET A 45 -6.38 2.04 -2.74
N ALA A 46 -5.20 1.59 -2.29
CA ALA A 46 -4.86 0.18 -2.24
C ALA A 46 -5.79 -0.59 -1.28
N ILE A 47 -5.99 -0.09 -0.06
CA ILE A 47 -6.85 -0.74 0.95
C ILE A 47 -8.28 -0.88 0.42
N ARG A 48 -8.84 0.19 -0.14
CA ARG A 48 -10.20 0.19 -0.71
C ARG A 48 -10.31 -0.78 -1.88
N SER A 49 -9.29 -0.86 -2.74
CA SER A 49 -9.27 -1.80 -3.86
C SER A 49 -9.20 -3.28 -3.41
N LEU A 50 -8.48 -3.57 -2.32
CA LEU A 50 -8.44 -4.91 -1.73
C LEU A 50 -9.81 -5.30 -1.17
N ALA A 51 -10.51 -4.38 -0.53
CA ALA A 51 -11.88 -4.61 -0.07
C ALA A 51 -12.87 -4.76 -1.25
N ALA A 52 -12.75 -3.92 -2.28
CA ALA A 52 -13.64 -3.95 -3.45
C ALA A 52 -13.46 -5.21 -4.32
N SER A 53 -12.28 -5.83 -4.29
CA SER A 53 -12.00 -7.09 -4.98
C SER A 53 -12.59 -8.32 -4.28
N GLY A 54 -13.27 -8.16 -3.14
CA GLY A 54 -14.00 -9.23 -2.44
C GLY A 54 -13.22 -9.92 -1.33
N MET A 55 -12.05 -9.40 -0.95
CA MET A 55 -11.32 -9.88 0.23
C MET A 55 -11.83 -9.21 1.51
N GLN A 56 -12.03 -10.01 2.55
CA GLN A 56 -12.46 -9.51 3.85
C GLN A 56 -11.25 -8.97 4.63
N VAL A 57 -11.23 -7.67 4.89
CA VAL A 57 -10.19 -7.02 5.69
C VAL A 57 -10.53 -7.17 7.17
N ILE A 58 -9.70 -7.92 7.92
CA ILE A 58 -9.89 -8.13 9.36
C ILE A 58 -9.32 -6.96 10.16
N ALA A 59 -8.10 -6.55 9.83
CA ALA A 59 -7.37 -5.53 10.57
C ALA A 59 -6.53 -4.68 9.60
N ILE A 60 -6.33 -3.41 10.00
CA ILE A 60 -5.44 -2.48 9.32
C ILE A 60 -4.43 -1.98 10.37
N SER A 61 -3.17 -2.33 10.18
CA SER A 61 -2.08 -2.00 11.09
C SER A 61 -1.06 -1.11 10.39
N ASP A 62 -0.77 0.05 10.96
CA ASP A 62 0.27 0.94 10.46
C ASP A 62 1.63 0.58 11.09
N VAL A 63 2.55 0.13 10.26
CA VAL A 63 3.92 -0.26 10.62
C VAL A 63 4.93 0.77 10.08
N THR A 64 4.51 2.04 9.97
CA THR A 64 5.42 3.13 9.60
C THR A 64 6.53 3.25 10.64
N PRO A 65 7.81 3.18 10.24
CA PRO A 65 8.92 3.22 11.19
C PRO A 65 9.03 4.60 11.83
N ILE A 66 8.90 4.64 13.17
CA ILE A 66 9.13 5.84 13.99
C ILE A 66 10.52 5.69 14.63
N PRO A 67 11.53 6.48 14.24
CA PRO A 67 12.87 6.37 14.80
C PRO A 67 12.96 7.06 16.17
N HIS A 68 13.39 6.33 17.20
CA HIS A 68 13.69 6.88 18.53
C HIS A 68 15.08 7.52 18.55
N ASN A 69 15.23 8.70 17.94
CA ASN A 69 16.52 9.42 17.81
C ASN A 69 17.64 8.58 17.17
N GLY A 70 17.30 7.78 16.16
CA GLY A 70 18.25 6.94 15.40
C GLY A 70 19.04 7.74 14.34
N CYS A 71 19.09 7.23 13.12
CA CYS A 71 19.84 7.87 12.03
C CYS A 71 19.37 9.30 11.75
N ARG A 72 20.32 10.22 11.54
CA ARG A 72 20.04 11.61 11.17
C ARG A 72 19.33 11.67 9.81
N PRO A 73 18.13 12.29 9.70
CA PRO A 73 17.47 12.48 8.41
C PRO A 73 18.30 13.33 7.44
N PRO A 74 18.15 13.15 6.12
CA PRO A 74 18.82 13.96 5.12
C PRO A 74 18.57 15.46 5.35
N LYS A 75 19.60 16.28 5.10
CA LYS A 75 19.48 17.74 5.19
C LYS A 75 18.30 18.22 4.33
N ARG A 76 17.49 19.13 4.89
CA ARG A 76 16.36 19.74 4.18
C ARG A 76 16.82 20.27 2.82
N ARG A 77 16.19 19.82 1.74
CA ARG A 77 16.52 20.24 0.38
C ARG A 77 16.17 21.72 0.19
N ARG A 78 16.99 22.43 -0.57
CA ARG A 78 16.73 23.78 -1.07
C ARG A 78 16.28 23.60 -2.53
N VAL A 79 14.98 23.51 -2.72
CA VAL A 79 14.31 23.51 -4.02
C VAL A 79 13.21 24.54 -3.96
#